data_AF-A0A7J9VV33-F1
#
_entry.id   AF-A0A7J9VV33-F1
#
_cell.length_a   1.000
_cell.length_b   1.000
_cell.length_c   1.000
_cell.angle_alpha   90.00
_cell.angle_beta   90.00
_cell.angle_gamma   90.00
#
_symmetry.space_group_name_H-M   'P 1'
#
loop_
_entity.id
_entity.type
_entity.pdbx_description
1 polymer ?
#
loop_
_entity_poly.entity_id
_entity_poly.type
_entity_poly.pdbx_seq_one_letter_code
_entity_poly.pdbx_strand_id
1 'polypeptide(L)'
;MGGRFLLPLNAGNRAKAGVAAGDEIEVELELDTAPREASVPADFADVLAGEPEARRFFDGLSYSHRRRYVMWIEDAKQADTRERRITKAIGMLKEGRAQ
;
A
#
# COMPACT_ATOMS: atom_id res chain seq x y z
N MET A 1 -2.72 22.57 11.91
CA MET A 1 -2.49 22.09 13.28
C MET A 1 -1.08 22.50 13.71
N GLY A 2 -0.93 23.37 14.71
CA GLY A 2 0.30 24.13 15.00
C GLY A 2 1.50 23.32 15.50
N GLY A 3 2.20 22.60 14.61
CA GLY A 3 3.51 21.98 14.88
C GLY A 3 3.52 20.78 15.82
N ARG A 4 2.36 20.25 16.22
CA ARG A 4 2.25 19.09 17.10
C ARG A 4 2.16 17.79 16.31
N PHE A 5 2.93 16.79 16.71
CA PHE A 5 2.79 15.41 16.24
C PHE A 5 1.70 14.73 17.06
N LEU A 6 0.69 14.19 16.39
CA LEU A 6 -0.46 13.53 17.02
C LEU A 6 -0.52 12.09 16.54
N LEU A 7 -0.83 11.15 17.43
CA LEU A 7 -1.11 9.76 17.11
C LEU A 7 -2.62 9.55 17.09
N PRO A 8 -3.27 9.57 15.92
CA PRO A 8 -4.72 9.45 15.83
C PRO A 8 -5.16 8.02 16.18
N LEU A 9 -6.06 7.91 17.16
CA LEU A 9 -6.70 6.65 17.51
C LEU A 9 -8.18 6.68 17.11
N ASN A 10 -8.52 5.94 16.05
CA ASN A 10 -9.89 5.92 15.53
C ASN A 10 -10.88 5.25 16.51
N ALA A 11 -12.18 5.47 16.32
CA ALA A 11 -13.21 4.97 17.25
C ALA A 11 -13.21 3.45 17.39
N GLY A 12 -12.94 2.70 16.32
CA GLY A 12 -12.87 1.24 16.36
C GLY A 12 -11.70 0.73 17.19
N ASN A 13 -10.53 1.38 17.09
CA ASN A 13 -9.36 1.04 17.89
C ASN A 13 -9.53 1.46 19.35
N ARG A 14 -10.16 2.60 19.62
CA ARG A 14 -10.51 3.03 20.99
C ARG A 14 -11.40 2.02 21.69
N ALA A 15 -12.47 1.56 21.03
CA ALA A 15 -13.37 0.56 21.58
C ALA A 15 -12.65 -0.76 21.89
N LYS A 16 -11.75 -1.22 21.00
CA LYS A 16 -10.95 -2.44 21.22
C LYS A 16 -9.94 -2.29 22.36
N ALA A 17 -9.38 -1.09 22.54
CA ALA A 17 -8.44 -0.79 23.61
C ALA A 17 -9.13 -0.43 24.94
N GLY A 18 -10.46 -0.29 24.96
CA GLY A 18 -11.21 0.08 26.17
C GLY A 18 -11.01 1.53 26.62
N VAL A 19 -10.62 2.43 25.71
CA VAL A 19 -10.31 3.84 26.03
C VAL A 19 -11.37 4.79 25.46
N ALA A 20 -11.68 5.84 26.19
CA ALA A 20 -12.63 6.88 25.83
C ALA A 20 -11.94 8.21 25.47
N ALA A 21 -12.68 9.11 24.83
CA ALA A 21 -12.18 10.47 24.61
C ALA A 21 -12.15 11.23 25.94
N GLY A 22 -10.99 11.80 26.27
CA GLY A 22 -10.77 12.49 27.54
C GLY A 22 -9.94 11.69 28.54
N ASP A 23 -9.69 10.40 28.28
CA ASP A 23 -8.83 9.59 29.12
C ASP A 23 -7.36 10.02 28.99
N GLU A 24 -6.66 10.09 30.13
CA GLU A 24 -5.20 10.14 30.17
C GLU A 24 -4.68 8.71 30.33
N ILE A 25 -3.86 8.27 29.36
CA ILE A 25 -3.29 6.93 29.33
C ILE A 25 -1.79 7.01 29.07
N GLU A 26 -1.05 6.04 29.60
CA GLU A 26 0.35 5.81 29.25
C GLU A 26 0.43 4.90 28.02
N VAL A 27 1.30 5.23 27.08
CA VAL A 27 1.50 4.45 25.85
C VAL A 27 2.99 4.24 25.60
N GLU A 28 3.33 3.04 25.15
CA GLU A 28 4.67 2.69 24.69
C GLU A 28 4.73 2.75 23.17
N LEU A 29 5.85 3.23 22.63
CA LEU A 29 6.07 3.38 21.19
C LEU A 29 7.39 2.74 20.79
N GLU A 30 7.31 1.85 19.82
CA GLU A 30 8.48 1.18 19.23
C GLU A 30 8.54 1.42 17.72
N LEU A 31 9.77 1.53 17.20
CA LEU A 31 9.98 1.64 15.77
C LEU A 31 9.87 0.26 15.10
N ASP A 32 8.85 0.08 14.27
CA ASP A 32 8.73 -1.09 13.40
C ASP A 32 9.69 -1.01 12.21
N THR A 33 10.85 -1.66 12.37
CA THR A 33 11.91 -1.82 11.35
C THR A 33 11.75 -3.07 10.50
N ALA A 34 10.67 -3.85 10.69
CA ALA A 34 10.46 -5.06 9.92
C ALA A 34 10.39 -4.75 8.41
N PRO A 35 10.99 -5.59 7.55
CA PRO A 35 10.91 -5.41 6.11
C PRO A 35 9.46 -5.50 5.67
N ARG A 36 9.00 -4.46 4.99
CA ARG A 36 7.66 -4.41 4.40
C ARG A 36 7.75 -4.90 2.96
N GLU A 37 7.22 -6.09 2.69
CA GLU A 37 7.18 -6.69 1.35
C GLU A 37 5.77 -6.59 0.77
N ALA A 38 5.66 -6.03 -0.44
CA ALA A 38 4.42 -6.07 -1.18
C ALA A 38 4.39 -7.40 -1.94
N SER A 39 3.58 -8.36 -1.47
CA SER A 39 3.37 -9.62 -2.18
C SER A 39 2.73 -9.33 -3.53
N VAL A 40 3.51 -9.43 -4.61
CA VAL A 40 3.01 -9.17 -5.97
C VAL A 40 2.20 -10.39 -6.44
N PRO A 41 0.93 -10.22 -6.85
CA PRO A 41 0.13 -11.32 -7.38
C PRO A 41 0.76 -11.93 -8.63
N ALA A 42 0.63 -13.25 -8.79
CA ALA A 42 1.32 -14.00 -9.85
C ALA A 42 1.00 -13.46 -11.26
N ASP A 43 -0.27 -13.20 -11.55
CA ASP A 43 -0.71 -12.67 -12.84
C ASP A 43 -0.16 -11.27 -13.15
N PHE A 44 -0.01 -10.42 -12.13
CA PHE A 44 0.67 -9.15 -12.32
C PHE A 44 2.18 -9.36 -12.53
N ALA A 45 2.80 -10.24 -11.76
CA ALA A 45 4.23 -10.56 -11.87
C ALA A 45 4.60 -11.13 -13.24
N ASP A 46 3.74 -11.99 -13.81
CA ASP A 46 3.92 -12.60 -15.13
C ASP A 46 3.96 -11.53 -16.23
N VAL A 47 3.01 -10.57 -16.20
CA VAL A 47 3.00 -9.46 -17.16
C VAL A 47 4.19 -8.52 -16.93
N LEU A 48 4.55 -8.25 -15.67
CA LEU A 48 5.71 -7.42 -15.31
C LEU A 48 7.03 -8.02 -15.84
N ALA A 49 7.15 -9.35 -15.86
CA ALA A 49 8.33 -10.06 -16.35
C ALA A 49 8.54 -9.87 -17.87
N GLY A 50 7.47 -9.65 -18.63
CA GLY A 50 7.53 -9.34 -20.06
C GLY A 50 7.90 -7.88 -20.37
N GLU A 51 7.95 -6.99 -19.37
CA GLU A 51 8.10 -5.54 -19.53
C GLU A 51 9.26 -5.01 -18.68
N PRO A 52 10.53 -5.15 -19.13
CA PRO A 52 11.72 -4.82 -18.33
C PRO A 52 11.78 -3.37 -17.83
N GLU A 53 11.28 -2.42 -18.62
CA GLU A 53 11.20 -1.01 -18.25
C GLU A 53 10.22 -0.79 -17.10
N ALA A 54 9.01 -1.34 -17.21
CA ALA A 54 8.00 -1.29 -16.15
C ALA A 54 8.50 -1.96 -14.87
N ARG A 55 9.17 -3.12 -15.01
CA ARG A 55 9.75 -3.87 -13.90
C ARG A 55 10.77 -3.05 -13.13
N ARG A 56 11.73 -2.46 -13.84
CA ARG A 56 12.78 -1.64 -13.22
C ARG A 56 12.19 -0.44 -12.47
N PHE A 57 11.20 0.22 -13.05
CA PHE A 57 10.53 1.33 -12.38
C PHE A 57 9.77 0.86 -11.13
N PHE A 58 9.01 -0.22 -11.24
CA PHE A 58 8.26 -0.80 -10.13
C PHE A 58 9.17 -1.21 -8.96
N ASP A 59 10.30 -1.87 -9.24
CA ASP A 59 11.26 -2.31 -8.22
C ASP A 59 11.94 -1.12 -7.51
N GLY A 60 12.04 0.03 -8.17
CA GLY A 60 12.54 1.28 -7.58
C GLY A 60 11.51 2.05 -6.73
N LEU A 61 10.23 1.64 -6.74
CA LEU A 61 9.19 2.32 -5.96
C LEU A 61 9.30 2.02 -4.46
N SER A 62 8.91 3.00 -3.64
CA SER A 62 8.71 2.81 -2.21
C SER A 62 7.72 1.68 -1.92
N TYR A 63 7.82 1.04 -0.76
CA TYR A 63 6.88 0.00 -0.34
C TYR A 63 5.42 0.45 -0.48
N SER A 64 5.10 1.67 -0.04
CA SER A 64 3.74 2.21 -0.10
C SER A 64 3.21 2.30 -1.53
N HIS A 65 4.04 2.74 -2.49
CA HIS A 65 3.64 2.79 -3.90
C HIS A 65 3.49 1.39 -4.51
N ARG A 66 4.42 0.47 -4.24
CA ARG A 66 4.30 -0.93 -4.71
C ARG A 66 3.03 -1.58 -4.16
N ARG A 67 2.77 -1.42 -2.86
CA ARG A 67 1.56 -1.91 -2.19
C ARG A 67 0.30 -1.32 -2.79
N ARG A 68 0.31 -0.04 -3.18
CA ARG A 68 -0.86 0.62 -3.77
C ARG A 68 -1.28 -0.01 -5.10
N TYR A 69 -0.29 -0.30 -5.96
CA TYR A 69 -0.50 -1.05 -7.20
C TYR A 69 -1.07 -2.45 -6.93
N VAL A 70 -0.45 -3.19 -6.01
CA VAL A 70 -0.89 -4.54 -5.61
C VAL A 70 -2.34 -4.52 -5.12
N MET A 71 -2.66 -3.69 -4.12
CA MET A 71 -4.02 -3.60 -3.58
C MET A 71 -5.03 -3.18 -4.65
N TRP A 72 -4.67 -2.22 -5.50
CA TRP A 72 -5.56 -1.79 -6.57
C TRP A 72 -5.85 -2.91 -7.58
N ILE A 73 -4.90 -3.80 -7.85
CA ILE A 73 -5.13 -4.97 -8.70
C ILE A 73 -5.93 -6.05 -7.95
N GLU A 74 -5.62 -6.33 -6.69
CA GLU A 74 -6.32 -7.29 -5.81
C GLU A 74 -7.78 -6.93 -5.55
N ASP A 75 -8.10 -5.64 -5.40
CA ASP A 75 -9.47 -5.16 -5.20
C ASP A 75 -10.39 -5.44 -6.40
N ALA A 76 -9.84 -5.75 -7.58
CA ALA A 76 -10.61 -6.11 -8.76
C ALA A 76 -11.05 -7.58 -8.71
N LYS A 77 -12.27 -7.82 -8.22
CA LYS A 77 -12.87 -9.16 -8.11
C LYS A 77 -13.26 -9.79 -9.45
N GLN A 78 -13.51 -8.96 -10.47
CA GLN A 78 -13.89 -9.41 -11.82
C GLN A 78 -12.63 -9.55 -12.68
N ALA A 79 -12.48 -10.69 -13.35
CA ALA A 79 -11.30 -11.01 -14.16
C ALA A 79 -11.00 -9.93 -15.22
N ASP A 80 -12.01 -9.49 -16.00
CA ASP A 80 -11.84 -8.42 -17.00
C ASP A 80 -11.35 -7.10 -16.38
N THR A 81 -11.86 -6.75 -15.20
CA THR A 81 -11.41 -5.53 -14.50
C THR A 81 -9.98 -5.67 -14.01
N ARG A 82 -9.61 -6.87 -13.55
CA ARG A 82 -8.27 -7.17 -13.06
C ARG A 82 -7.25 -7.10 -14.19
N GLU A 83 -7.53 -7.73 -15.32
CA GLU A 83 -6.70 -7.65 -16.53
C GLU A 83 -6.52 -6.19 -16.98
N ARG A 84 -7.62 -5.43 -17.09
CA ARG A 84 -7.57 -3.99 -17.43
C ARG A 84 -6.71 -3.17 -16.47
N ARG A 85 -6.78 -3.45 -15.16
CA ARG A 85 -5.95 -2.77 -14.15
C ARG A 85 -4.48 -3.16 -14.29
N ILE A 86 -4.17 -4.42 -14.58
CA ILE A 86 -2.81 -4.89 -14.84
C ILE A 86 -2.24 -4.17 -16.07
N THR A 87 -2.95 -4.18 -17.20
CA THR A 87 -2.50 -3.47 -18.42
C THR A 87 -2.28 -1.99 -18.15
N LYS A 88 -3.21 -1.35 -17.43
CA LYS A 88 -3.08 0.06 -17.05
C LYS A 88 -1.89 0.30 -16.11
N ALA A 89 -1.64 -0.60 -15.16
CA ALA A 89 -0.50 -0.50 -14.26
C ALA A 89 0.81 -0.53 -15.03
N ILE A 90 0.97 -1.47 -15.97
CA ILE A 90 2.14 -1.54 -16.85
C ILE A 90 2.34 -0.23 -17.61
N GLY A 91 1.29 0.32 -18.24
CA GLY A 91 1.38 1.60 -18.94
C GLY A 91 1.86 2.74 -18.04
N MET A 92 1.29 2.86 -16.84
CA MET A 92 1.72 3.88 -15.86
C MET A 92 3.17 3.70 -15.42
N LEU A 93 3.61 2.46 -15.21
CA LEU A 93 4.98 2.16 -14.80
C LEU A 93 6.00 2.47 -15.90
N LYS A 94 5.69 2.20 -17.17
CA LYS A 94 6.53 2.56 -18.32
C LYS A 94 6.66 4.07 -18.47
N GLU A 95 5.59 4.80 -18.17
CA GLU A 95 5.60 6.27 -18.15
C GLU A 95 6.28 6.87 -16.90
N GLY A 96 6.78 6.05 -15.97
CA GLY A 96 7.40 6.51 -14.73
C GLY A 96 6.41 7.15 -13.75
N ARG A 97 5.13 6.78 -13.81
CA ARG A 97 4.08 7.29 -12.91
C ARG A 97 3.82 6.32 -11.76
N ALA A 98 3.75 6.87 -10.55
CA ALA A 98 3.26 6.13 -9.38
C ALA A 98 1.72 6.19 -9.31
N GLN A 99 1.10 5.17 -8.72
CA GLN A 99 -0.36 5.05 -8.58
C GLN A 99 -0.91 5.87 -7.41
#